data_AF-A0A957VXD3-F1
#
_entry.id   AF-A0A957VXD3-F1
#
_cell.length_a   1.000
_cell.length_b   1.000
_cell.length_c   1.000
_cell.angle_alpha   90.00
_cell.angle_beta   90.00
_cell.angle_gamma   90.00
#
_symmetry.space_group_name_H-M   'P 1'
#
loop_
_entity.id
_entity.type
_entity.pdbx_description
1 polymer ?
#
loop_
_entity_poly.entity_id
_entity_poly.type
_entity_poly.pdbx_seq_one_letter_code
_entity_poly.pdbx_strand_id
1 'polypeptide(L)'
;QSWLNNQDTQSEIVMIPFAASPAVADFEPTTIWMLENRTFKGRMVNGYSGFFPPGHARLREEMSQFPTDAGLELLRELGVNYIVVDHRLLDRKSNQKIENLLPLIYHDPRDNISVYTLN
;
A
#
# COMPACT_ATOMS: atom_id res chain seq x y z
N GLN A 1 16.22 -3.29 -6.63
CA GLN A 1 15.59 -1.97 -6.81
C GLN A 1 14.13 -2.22 -7.13
N SER A 2 13.21 -1.56 -6.41
CA SER A 2 11.77 -1.62 -6.66
C SER A 2 11.42 -1.03 -8.03
N TRP A 3 10.46 -1.63 -8.75
CA TRP A 3 9.94 -1.12 -10.03
C TRP A 3 9.47 0.34 -9.95
N LEU A 4 8.98 0.76 -8.77
CA LEU A 4 8.51 2.12 -8.50
C LEU A 4 9.61 3.17 -8.70
N ASN A 5 10.86 2.84 -8.40
CA ASN A 5 11.99 3.78 -8.50
C ASN A 5 12.34 4.17 -9.94
N ASN A 6 11.80 3.46 -10.93
CA ASN A 6 12.03 3.73 -12.35
C ASN A 6 10.88 4.51 -13.00
N GLN A 7 9.87 4.93 -12.24
CA GLN A 7 8.75 5.70 -12.77
C GLN A 7 9.10 7.20 -12.84
N ASP A 8 8.82 7.82 -13.98
CA ASP A 8 9.10 9.25 -14.19
C ASP A 8 8.04 10.18 -13.60
N THR A 9 6.85 9.67 -13.31
CA THR A 9 5.70 10.41 -12.77
C THR A 9 5.60 10.35 -11.26
N GLN A 10 5.35 11.49 -10.64
CA GLN A 10 4.99 11.58 -9.22
C GLN A 10 3.61 10.94 -9.02
N SER A 11 3.54 9.86 -8.24
CA SER A 11 2.33 9.06 -8.06
C SER A 11 2.11 8.71 -6.59
N GLU A 12 0.89 8.76 -6.07
CA GLU A 12 0.64 8.40 -4.67
C GLU A 12 0.51 6.88 -4.54
N ILE A 13 1.10 6.30 -3.49
CA ILE A 13 1.06 4.85 -3.27
C ILE A 13 0.60 4.50 -1.86
N VAL A 14 -0.04 3.34 -1.74
CA VAL A 14 -0.36 2.73 -0.44
C VAL A 14 0.32 1.37 -0.31
N MET A 15 0.86 1.07 0.87
CA MET A 15 1.35 -0.25 1.21
C MET A 15 0.28 -1.05 1.98
N ILE A 16 0.01 -2.27 1.55
CA ILE A 16 -0.96 -3.19 2.14
C ILE A 16 -0.25 -4.48 2.56
N PRO A 17 -0.58 -5.06 3.73
CA PRO A 17 -1.53 -4.56 4.71
C PRO A 17 -1.04 -3.32 5.46
N PHE A 18 -2.01 -2.59 6.03
CA PHE A 18 -1.73 -1.50 6.97
C PHE A 18 -1.18 -2.05 8.29
N ALA A 19 -0.45 -1.19 9.03
CA ALA A 19 -0.04 -1.50 10.39
C ALA A 19 -1.25 -1.91 11.25
N ALA A 20 -1.17 -3.09 11.87
CA ALA A 20 -2.28 -3.70 12.61
C ALA A 20 -2.73 -2.84 13.80
N SER A 21 -1.81 -2.08 14.40
CA SER A 21 -2.08 -1.19 15.52
C SER A 21 -1.30 0.13 15.40
N PRO A 22 -1.57 1.13 16.26
CA PRO A 22 -0.78 2.36 16.30
C PRO A 22 0.59 2.19 16.98
N ALA A 23 0.94 0.98 17.43
CA ALA A 23 2.26 0.71 18.01
C ALA A 23 3.35 0.85 16.95
N VAL A 24 4.45 1.52 17.30
CA VAL A 24 5.60 1.78 16.40
C VAL A 24 6.13 0.49 15.76
N ALA A 25 6.15 -0.62 16.51
CA ALA A 25 6.63 -1.91 16.02
C ALA A 25 5.84 -2.41 14.79
N ASP A 26 4.54 -2.10 14.70
CA ASP A 26 3.69 -2.57 13.60
C ASP A 26 3.93 -1.78 12.30
N PHE A 27 4.69 -0.69 12.35
CA PHE A 27 5.08 0.10 11.18
C PHE A 27 6.43 -0.28 10.60
N GLU A 28 7.12 -1.29 11.15
CA GLU A 28 8.40 -1.76 10.61
C GLU A 28 8.30 -2.12 9.12
N PRO A 29 7.32 -2.91 8.64
CA PRO A 29 7.19 -3.24 7.22
C PRO A 29 6.99 -2.00 6.35
N THR A 30 6.12 -1.09 6.77
CA THR A 30 5.87 0.17 6.06
C THR A 30 7.13 1.04 6.00
N THR A 31 7.91 1.08 7.08
CA THR A 31 9.15 1.85 7.18
C THR A 31 10.22 1.29 6.24
N ILE A 32 10.40 -0.04 6.18
CA ILE A 32 11.31 -0.68 5.23
C ILE A 32 10.96 -0.24 3.80
N TRP A 33 9.69 -0.26 3.45
CA TRP A 33 9.23 0.15 2.13
C TRP A 33 9.43 1.63 1.83
N MET A 34 9.29 2.52 2.82
CA MET A 34 9.67 3.92 2.67
C MET A 34 11.17 4.06 2.36
N LEU A 35 12.02 3.24 2.98
CA LEU A 35 13.48 3.27 2.75
C LEU A 35 13.86 2.69 1.39
N GLU A 36 13.16 1.66 0.90
CA GLU A 36 13.42 1.05 -0.41
C GLU A 36 12.92 1.90 -1.58
N ASN A 37 11.90 2.72 -1.35
CA ASN A 37 11.32 3.63 -2.33
C ASN A 37 11.82 5.08 -2.17
N ARG A 38 12.99 5.32 -1.54
CA ARG A 38 13.53 6.69 -1.36
C ARG A 38 13.70 7.50 -2.65
N THR A 39 13.86 6.82 -3.78
CA THR A 39 14.02 7.45 -5.10
C THR A 39 12.72 7.52 -5.89
N PHE A 40 11.64 6.93 -5.37
CA PHE A 40 10.31 7.09 -5.93
C PHE A 40 9.87 8.55 -5.78
N LYS A 41 9.44 9.18 -6.88
CA LYS A 41 9.04 10.60 -6.88
C LYS A 41 7.71 10.85 -6.18
N GLY A 42 6.97 9.80 -5.84
CA GLY A 42 5.67 9.84 -5.20
C GLY A 42 5.69 9.72 -3.67
N ARG A 43 4.54 9.96 -3.02
CA ARG A 43 4.41 9.83 -1.57
C ARG A 43 3.67 8.55 -1.20
N MET A 44 4.00 8.00 -0.03
CA MET A 44 3.23 6.93 0.58
C MET A 44 2.11 7.54 1.44
N VAL A 45 0.84 7.31 1.08
CA VAL A 45 -0.32 7.80 1.86
C VAL A 45 -0.37 7.23 3.28
N ASN A 46 0.22 6.06 3.47
CA ASN A 46 0.36 5.44 4.79
C ASN A 46 1.79 5.43 5.31
N GLY A 47 2.66 6.29 4.78
CA GLY A 47 4.02 6.46 5.28
C GLY A 47 3.99 6.89 6.75
N TYR A 48 4.73 6.17 7.58
CA TYR A 48 4.84 6.50 9.00
C TYR A 48 5.85 7.63 9.21
N SER A 49 5.35 8.83 9.52
CA SER A 49 6.18 10.01 9.87
C SER A 49 6.19 10.31 11.37
N GLY A 50 5.57 9.47 12.20
CA GLY A 50 5.28 9.75 13.62
C GLY A 50 4.12 10.73 13.84
N PHE A 51 3.45 11.18 12.76
CA PHE A 51 2.28 12.05 12.79
C PHE A 51 1.11 11.39 12.04
N PHE A 52 -0.05 11.29 12.70
CA PHE A 52 -1.27 10.74 12.11
C PHE A 52 -2.22 11.87 11.70
N PRO A 53 -2.34 12.20 10.40
CA PRO A 53 -3.21 13.29 9.96
C PRO A 53 -4.70 12.98 10.21
N PRO A 54 -5.58 13.99 10.23
CA PRO A 54 -7.02 13.79 10.25
C PRO A 54 -7.44 12.82 9.13
N GLY A 55 -8.23 11.80 9.47
CA GLY A 55 -8.64 10.73 8.54
C GLY A 55 -7.79 9.46 8.59
N HIS A 56 -6.62 9.46 9.25
CA HIS A 56 -5.78 8.26 9.37
C HIS A 56 -6.48 7.09 10.11
N ALA A 57 -7.37 7.40 11.07
CA ALA A 57 -8.18 6.38 11.75
C ALA A 57 -9.15 5.69 10.79
N ARG A 58 -9.86 6.46 9.95
CA ARG A 58 -10.77 5.94 8.90
C ARG A 58 -10.00 5.14 7.86
N LEU A 59 -8.85 5.65 7.41
CA LEU A 59 -7.99 4.94 6.47
C LEU A 59 -7.52 3.60 7.06
N ARG A 60 -7.05 3.56 8.30
CA ARG A 60 -6.65 2.32 8.97
C ARG A 60 -7.82 1.33 9.09
N GLU A 61 -9.00 1.81 9.46
CA GLU A 61 -10.20 0.99 9.59
C GLU A 61 -10.59 0.34 8.26
N GLU A 62 -10.71 1.13 7.20
CA GLU A 62 -11.02 0.63 5.85
C GLU A 62 -9.93 -0.32 5.32
N MET A 63 -8.66 -0.01 5.58
CA MET A 63 -7.55 -0.84 5.13
C MET A 63 -7.42 -2.16 5.92
N SER A 64 -7.95 -2.22 7.15
CA SER A 64 -7.99 -3.47 7.93
C SER A 64 -8.92 -4.53 7.33
N GLN A 65 -9.89 -4.11 6.52
CA GLN A 65 -10.84 -4.99 5.83
C GLN A 65 -10.55 -5.13 4.34
N PHE A 66 -9.46 -4.52 3.85
CA PHE A 66 -9.12 -4.45 2.44
C PHE A 66 -8.97 -5.86 1.82
N PRO A 67 -9.44 -6.08 0.57
CA PRO A 67 -10.09 -5.11 -0.31
C PRO A 67 -11.61 -5.03 -0.11
N THR A 68 -12.12 -3.81 0.11
CA THR A 68 -13.56 -3.45 0.09
C THR A 68 -13.79 -2.35 -0.93
N ASP A 69 -15.04 -2.21 -1.41
CA ASP A 69 -15.40 -1.12 -2.33
C ASP A 69 -15.17 0.25 -1.68
N ALA A 70 -15.50 0.38 -0.38
CA ALA A 70 -15.25 1.59 0.41
C ALA A 70 -13.76 1.90 0.57
N GLY A 71 -12.93 0.89 0.81
CA GLY A 71 -11.48 1.04 0.89
C GLY A 71 -10.87 1.43 -0.46
N LEU A 72 -11.32 0.83 -1.55
CA LEU A 72 -10.88 1.22 -2.90
C LEU A 72 -11.28 2.65 -3.24
N GLU A 73 -12.51 3.05 -2.92
CA GLU A 73 -12.98 4.42 -3.16
C GLU A 73 -12.23 5.44 -2.32
N LEU A 74 -11.97 5.14 -1.05
CA LEU A 74 -11.14 5.99 -0.20
C LEU A 74 -9.73 6.17 -0.79
N LEU A 75 -9.12 5.11 -1.33
CA LEU A 75 -7.81 5.22 -1.98
C LEU A 75 -7.88 6.08 -3.25
N ARG A 76 -8.97 6.02 -4.03
CA ARG A 76 -9.19 6.93 -5.17
C ARG A 76 -9.35 8.39 -4.74
N GLU A 77 -10.15 8.65 -3.69
CA GLU A 77 -10.32 9.98 -3.12
C GLU A 77 -8.98 10.57 -2.63
N LEU A 78 -8.09 9.71 -2.13
CA LEU A 78 -6.73 10.08 -1.72
C LEU A 78 -5.74 10.22 -2.89
N GLY A 79 -6.18 9.97 -4.13
CA GLY A 79 -5.36 10.10 -5.33
C GLY A 79 -4.33 8.98 -5.51
N VAL A 80 -4.51 7.83 -4.86
CA VAL A 80 -3.59 6.69 -4.95
C VAL A 80 -3.61 6.12 -6.36
N ASN A 81 -2.42 5.99 -6.96
CA ASN A 81 -2.25 5.42 -8.29
C ASN A 81 -1.75 3.97 -8.23
N TYR A 82 -0.94 3.64 -7.23
CA TYR A 82 -0.42 2.28 -7.06
C TYR A 82 -0.67 1.71 -5.67
N ILE A 83 -1.06 0.44 -5.65
CA ILE A 83 -1.26 -0.34 -4.43
C ILE A 83 -0.14 -1.38 -4.38
N VAL A 84 0.73 -1.27 -3.39
CA VAL A 84 1.79 -2.25 -3.12
C VAL A 84 1.25 -3.24 -2.11
N VAL A 85 1.34 -4.53 -2.41
CA VAL A 85 0.78 -5.60 -1.58
C VAL A 85 1.87 -6.57 -1.20
N ASP A 86 2.09 -6.76 0.10
CA ASP A 86 2.87 -7.88 0.64
C ASP A 86 1.94 -9.07 0.89
N HIS A 87 1.96 -10.02 -0.03
CA HIS A 87 1.07 -11.17 0.01
C HIS A 87 1.38 -12.13 1.17
N ARG A 88 2.56 -12.02 1.80
CA ARG A 88 2.95 -12.84 2.96
C ARG A 88 2.21 -12.43 4.22
N LEU A 89 1.73 -11.18 4.26
CA LEU A 89 1.06 -10.59 5.42
C LEU A 89 -0.47 -10.62 5.30
N LEU A 90 -1.02 -11.10 4.17
CA LEU A 90 -2.45 -11.23 3.93
C LEU A 90 -2.91 -12.68 3.97
N ASP A 91 -4.18 -12.89 4.30
CA ASP A 91 -4.80 -14.19 4.16
C ASP A 91 -5.03 -14.55 2.68
N ARG A 92 -5.21 -15.85 2.41
CA ARG A 92 -5.40 -16.37 1.05
C ARG A 92 -6.61 -15.75 0.35
N LYS A 93 -7.69 -15.47 1.10
CA LYS A 93 -8.93 -14.93 0.56
C LYS A 93 -8.74 -13.49 0.07
N SER A 94 -8.06 -12.67 0.85
CA SER A 94 -7.77 -11.27 0.51
C SER A 94 -6.81 -11.20 -0.67
N ASN A 95 -5.75 -12.03 -0.68
CA ASN A 95 -4.83 -12.15 -1.82
C ASN A 95 -5.58 -12.44 -3.12
N GLN A 96 -6.41 -13.49 -3.14
CA GLN A 96 -7.18 -13.86 -4.34
C GLN A 96 -8.13 -12.74 -4.78
N LYS A 97 -8.74 -12.03 -3.82
CA LYS A 97 -9.67 -10.94 -4.13
C LYS A 97 -8.93 -9.75 -4.75
N ILE A 98 -7.76 -9.39 -4.24
CA ILE A 98 -6.90 -8.34 -4.81
C ILE A 98 -6.49 -8.69 -6.23
N GLU A 99 -5.96 -9.90 -6.45
CA GLU A 99 -5.51 -10.38 -7.76
C GLU A 99 -6.62 -10.35 -8.82
N ASN A 100 -7.86 -10.60 -8.42
CA ASN A 100 -9.01 -10.59 -9.32
C ASN A 100 -9.56 -9.18 -9.59
N LEU A 101 -9.43 -8.25 -8.64
CA LEU A 101 -10.03 -6.91 -8.70
C LEU A 101 -9.11 -5.87 -9.33
N LEU A 102 -7.80 -6.01 -9.14
CA LEU A 102 -6.84 -4.97 -9.46
C LEU A 102 -5.89 -5.43 -10.58
N PRO A 103 -5.63 -4.58 -11.59
CA PRO A 103 -4.68 -4.95 -12.64
C PRO A 103 -3.26 -4.96 -12.09
N LEU A 104 -2.59 -6.12 -12.23
CA LEU A 104 -1.19 -6.30 -11.85
C LEU A 104 -0.27 -5.56 -12.81
N ILE A 105 0.64 -4.76 -12.27
CA ILE A 105 1.66 -4.02 -13.04
C ILE A 105 3.04 -4.66 -12.86
N TYR A 106 3.34 -5.13 -11.65
CA TYR A 106 4.63 -5.72 -11.33
C TYR A 106 4.51 -6.74 -10.19
N HIS A 107 5.35 -7.78 -10.22
CA HIS A 107 5.46 -8.77 -9.15
C HIS A 107 6.94 -9.09 -8.89
N ASP A 108 7.36 -8.99 -7.63
CA ASP A 108 8.65 -9.49 -7.16
C ASP A 108 8.45 -10.87 -6.49
N PRO A 109 8.88 -11.96 -7.15
CA PRO A 109 8.71 -13.31 -6.61
C PRO A 109 9.61 -13.61 -5.40
N ARG A 110 10.64 -12.80 -5.13
CA ARG A 110 11.57 -13.05 -4.02
C ARG A 110 10.93 -12.74 -2.67
N ASP A 111 10.24 -11.61 -2.62
CA ASP A 111 9.57 -11.13 -1.42
C ASP A 111 8.04 -11.32 -1.48
N ASN A 112 7.53 -11.90 -2.58
CA ASN A 112 6.11 -12.11 -2.84
C ASN A 112 5.31 -10.80 -2.70
N ILE A 113 5.82 -9.75 -3.35
CA ILE A 113 5.18 -8.44 -3.39
C ILE A 113 4.68 -8.15 -4.79
N SER A 114 3.49 -7.57 -4.86
CA SER A 114 2.90 -7.12 -6.11
C SER A 114 2.58 -5.63 -6.07
N VAL A 115 2.68 -4.99 -7.23
CA VAL A 115 2.23 -3.61 -7.45
C VAL A 115 1.06 -3.67 -8.41
N TYR A 116 -0.07 -3.13 -7.96
CA TYR A 116 -1.28 -3.00 -8.73
C TYR A 116 -1.56 -1.54 -9.06
N THR A 117 -2.27 -1.29 -10.15
CA THR A 117 -2.75 0.07 -10.49
C THR A 117 -4.15 0.30 -9.93
N LEU A 118 -4.41 1.52 -9.47
CA LEU A 118 -5.73 2.02 -9.14
C LEU A 118 -6.03 3.17 -10.10
N ASN A 119 -6.91 2.91 -11.07
CA ASN A 119 -7.36 3.91 -12.06
C ASN A 119 -8.39 4.87 -11.46
#